data_AF-A0A1Q5BUB3-F1
#
_entry.id   AF-A0A1Q5BUB3-F1
#
_cell.length_a   1.000
_cell.length_b   1.000
_cell.length_c   1.000
_cell.angle_alpha   90.00
_cell.angle_beta   90.00
_cell.angle_gamma   90.00
#
_symmetry.space_group_name_H-M   'P 1'
#
loop_
_entity.id
_entity.type
_entity.pdbx_description
1 polymer ?
#
loop_
_entity_poly.entity_id
_entity_poly.type
_entity_poly.pdbx_seq_one_letter_code
_entity_poly.pdbx_strand_id
1 'polypeptide(L)'
;MPTATFYRWQSNGQKQLAAFLAHGAKADLPPLMWTLASSGALTGEADGLSYTPEGQRTAVEQWAAHVGATVSSRTTSDGREELYAGWKIGKGMDEVGGCFRATIFLDDDDPQPENR
;
A
#
# COMPACT_ATOMS: atom_id res chain seq x y z
N MET A 1 -9.41 -4.94 -25.04
CA MET A 1 -9.70 -5.97 -24.01
C MET A 1 -11.21 -6.09 -23.87
N PRO A 2 -11.80 -7.30 -23.88
CA PRO A 2 -13.22 -7.48 -23.61
C PRO A 2 -13.60 -7.08 -22.17
N THR A 3 -14.80 -6.54 -21.96
CA THR A 3 -15.30 -6.15 -20.63
C THR A 3 -15.30 -7.30 -19.62
N ALA A 4 -15.61 -8.52 -20.07
CA ALA A 4 -15.56 -9.72 -19.24
C ALA A 4 -14.16 -10.00 -18.66
N THR A 5 -13.10 -9.58 -19.36
CA THR A 5 -11.72 -9.72 -18.88
C THR A 5 -11.45 -8.80 -17.68
N PHE A 6 -11.92 -7.55 -17.73
CA PHE A 6 -11.77 -6.61 -16.61
C PHE A 6 -12.51 -7.10 -15.36
N TYR A 7 -13.76 -7.58 -15.50
CA TYR A 7 -14.50 -8.15 -14.37
C TYR A 7 -13.83 -9.39 -13.80
N ARG A 8 -13.24 -10.24 -14.64
CA ARG A 8 -12.47 -11.40 -14.15
C ARG A 8 -11.25 -10.95 -13.33
N TRP A 9 -10.49 -9.97 -13.81
CA TRP A 9 -9.35 -9.44 -13.07
C TRP A 9 -9.75 -8.77 -11.77
N GLN A 10 -10.83 -7.97 -11.76
CA GLN A 10 -11.37 -7.39 -10.54
C GLN A 10 -11.83 -8.46 -9.55
N SER A 11 -12.45 -9.56 -10.03
CA SER A 11 -12.80 -10.70 -9.18
C SER A 11 -11.57 -11.35 -8.55
N ASN A 12 -10.49 -11.51 -9.31
CA ASN A 12 -9.24 -12.04 -8.79
C ASN A 12 -8.60 -11.09 -7.76
N GLY A 13 -8.57 -9.79 -8.04
CA GLY A 13 -8.12 -8.77 -7.10
C GLY A 13 -8.96 -8.76 -5.82
N GLN A 14 -10.28 -8.84 -5.92
CA GLN A 14 -11.18 -8.90 -4.75
C GLN A 14 -10.93 -10.14 -3.88
N LYS A 15 -10.68 -11.31 -4.47
CA LYS A 15 -10.30 -12.52 -3.71
C LYS A 15 -8.96 -12.32 -3.00
N GLN A 16 -7.98 -11.72 -3.66
CA GLN A 16 -6.68 -11.43 -3.05
C GLN A 16 -6.80 -10.42 -1.90
N LEU A 17 -7.64 -9.39 -2.05
CA LEU A 17 -7.94 -8.44 -0.97
C LEU A 17 -8.56 -9.15 0.24
N ALA A 18 -9.54 -10.02 0.02
CA ALA A 18 -10.15 -10.79 1.10
C ALA A 18 -9.11 -11.67 1.84
N ALA A 19 -8.17 -12.26 1.10
CA ALA A 19 -7.07 -13.04 1.66
C ALA A 19 -6.12 -12.16 2.51
N PHE A 20 -5.78 -10.96 2.03
CA PHE A 20 -4.99 -10.00 2.82
C PHE A 20 -5.72 -9.56 4.08
N LEU A 21 -7.00 -9.19 4.01
CA LEU A 21 -7.75 -8.78 5.20
C LEU A 21 -7.82 -9.90 6.25
N ALA A 22 -8.06 -11.13 5.83
CA ALA A 22 -8.07 -12.30 6.72
C ALA A 22 -6.68 -12.55 7.35
N HIS A 23 -5.60 -12.42 6.57
CA HIS A 23 -4.26 -12.59 7.10
C HIS A 23 -3.86 -11.46 8.04
N GLY A 24 -4.14 -10.20 7.66
CA GLY A 24 -3.85 -9.03 8.47
C GLY A 24 -4.53 -9.08 9.83
N ALA A 25 -5.80 -9.49 9.88
CA ALA A 25 -6.52 -9.69 11.14
C ALA A 25 -5.91 -10.82 12.01
N LYS A 26 -5.38 -11.87 11.38
CA LYS A 26 -4.77 -13.01 12.11
C LYS A 26 -3.36 -12.71 12.61
N ALA A 27 -2.58 -11.96 11.83
CA ALA A 27 -1.18 -11.65 12.10
C ALA A 27 -0.98 -10.27 12.73
N ASP A 28 -2.09 -9.57 13.06
CA ASP A 28 -2.11 -8.22 13.62
C ASP A 28 -1.33 -7.21 12.76
N LEU A 29 -1.48 -7.32 11.43
CA LEU A 29 -0.86 -6.37 10.51
C LEU A 29 -1.60 -5.03 10.52
N PRO A 30 -0.89 -3.90 10.41
CA PRO A 30 -1.49 -2.58 10.33
C PRO A 30 -2.55 -2.51 9.22
N PRO A 31 -3.77 -2.03 9.51
CA PRO A 31 -4.77 -1.84 8.48
C PRO A 31 -4.32 -0.80 7.45
N LEU A 32 -4.60 -1.08 6.18
CA LEU A 32 -4.35 -0.17 5.06
C LEU A 32 -5.67 0.30 4.46
N MET A 33 -5.62 1.46 3.80
CA MET A 33 -6.67 1.85 2.86
C MET A 33 -6.44 1.10 1.55
N TRP A 34 -7.48 0.49 0.98
CA TRP A 34 -7.34 -0.38 -0.20
C TRP A 34 -8.06 0.19 -1.42
N THR A 35 -7.36 0.22 -2.55
CA THR A 35 -7.91 0.52 -3.87
C THR A 35 -7.81 -0.70 -4.79
N LEU A 36 -8.90 -1.02 -5.49
CA LEU A 36 -8.95 -2.07 -6.52
C LEU A 36 -9.18 -1.45 -7.90
N ALA A 37 -8.18 -1.53 -8.77
CA ALA A 37 -8.26 -1.01 -10.13
C ALA A 37 -9.06 -1.94 -11.07
N SER A 38 -9.52 -1.40 -12.21
CA SER A 38 -10.20 -2.20 -13.26
C SER A 38 -9.29 -3.28 -13.88
N SER A 39 -7.97 -3.11 -13.80
CA SER A 39 -6.98 -4.13 -14.16
C SER A 39 -6.87 -5.28 -13.16
N GLY A 40 -7.62 -5.23 -12.04
CA GLY A 40 -7.48 -6.15 -10.92
C GLY A 40 -6.33 -5.84 -9.98
N ALA A 41 -5.51 -4.82 -10.29
CA ALA A 41 -4.40 -4.43 -9.44
C ALA A 41 -4.89 -3.87 -8.09
N LEU A 42 -4.20 -4.25 -7.02
CA LEU A 42 -4.49 -3.79 -5.66
C LEU A 42 -3.45 -2.79 -5.18
N THR A 43 -3.90 -1.72 -4.55
CA THR A 43 -3.01 -0.79 -3.84
C THR A 43 -3.44 -0.72 -2.38
N GLY A 44 -2.49 -0.98 -1.48
CA GLY A 44 -2.66 -0.78 -0.05
C GLY A 44 -1.88 0.45 0.39
N GLU A 45 -2.57 1.44 0.95
CA GLU A 45 -2.02 2.74 1.30
C GLU A 45 -1.97 2.90 2.82
N ALA A 46 -0.79 3.22 3.34
CA ALA A 46 -0.58 3.58 4.74
C ALA A 46 -0.80 5.08 5.01
N ASP A 47 -1.42 5.80 4.07
CA ASP A 47 -1.63 7.25 4.15
C ASP A 47 -2.89 7.60 4.97
N GLY A 48 -3.80 6.62 5.15
CA GLY A 48 -5.20 6.88 5.49
C GLY A 48 -5.67 6.60 6.93
N LEU A 49 -4.80 6.29 7.89
CA LEU A 49 -5.23 5.86 9.25
C LEU A 49 -4.30 6.37 10.34
N SER A 50 -4.42 7.65 10.76
CA SER A 50 -3.78 8.23 11.96
C SER A 50 -2.33 7.80 12.23
N TYR A 51 -1.54 7.54 11.18
CA TYR A 51 -0.19 7.02 11.32
C TYR A 51 0.80 8.17 11.46
N THR A 52 1.74 8.03 12.39
CA THR A 52 2.98 8.83 12.39
C THR A 52 3.84 8.40 11.20
N PRO A 53 4.80 9.22 10.75
CA PRO A 53 5.77 8.84 9.73
C PRO A 53 6.38 7.45 9.94
N GLU A 54 6.81 7.13 11.17
CA GLU A 54 7.33 5.80 11.54
C GLU A 54 6.27 4.70 11.37
N GLY A 55 5.04 4.92 11.84
CA GLY A 55 3.95 3.98 11.67
C GLY A 55 3.64 3.69 10.20
N GLN A 56 3.75 4.68 9.32
CA GLN A 56 3.58 4.51 7.88
C GLN A 56 4.69 3.61 7.28
N ARG A 57 5.95 3.85 7.67
CA ARG A 57 7.08 2.99 7.24
C ARG A 57 6.87 1.57 7.69
N THR A 58 6.62 1.37 8.99
CA THR A 58 6.40 0.06 9.58
C THR A 58 5.24 -0.69 8.92
N ALA A 59 4.14 0.00 8.61
CA ALA A 59 3.02 -0.62 7.91
C ALA A 59 3.44 -1.15 6.52
N VAL A 60 4.12 -0.33 5.71
CA VAL A 60 4.59 -0.77 4.39
C VAL A 60 5.59 -1.92 4.51
N GLU A 61 6.54 -1.85 5.44
CA GLU A 61 7.55 -2.88 5.66
C GLU A 61 6.94 -4.23 6.08
N GLN A 62 5.98 -4.23 7.00
CA GLN A 62 5.33 -5.47 7.45
C GLN A 62 4.51 -6.12 6.34
N TRP A 63 3.79 -5.33 5.54
CA TRP A 63 3.06 -5.84 4.38
C TRP A 63 3.99 -6.31 3.26
N ALA A 64 5.09 -5.60 3.01
CA ALA A 64 6.11 -6.03 2.06
C ALA A 64 6.75 -7.36 2.49
N ALA A 65 7.09 -7.51 3.77
CA ALA A 65 7.61 -8.75 4.32
C ALA A 65 6.61 -9.91 4.19
N HIS A 66 5.31 -9.66 4.42
CA HIS A 66 4.25 -10.67 4.27
C HIS A 66 4.23 -11.30 2.86
N VAL A 67 4.50 -10.51 1.82
CA VAL A 67 4.50 -10.98 0.42
C VAL A 67 5.92 -11.22 -0.14
N GLY A 68 6.96 -11.02 0.67
CA GLY A 68 8.36 -11.11 0.23
C GLY A 68 8.78 -10.04 -0.78
N ALA A 69 8.16 -8.87 -0.75
CA ALA A 69 8.52 -7.73 -1.60
C ALA A 69 9.62 -6.87 -0.97
N THR A 70 10.43 -6.25 -1.82
CA THR A 70 11.41 -5.24 -1.40
C THR A 70 10.75 -3.87 -1.34
N VAL A 71 10.97 -3.15 -0.24
CA VAL A 71 10.58 -1.75 -0.12
C VAL A 71 11.63 -0.87 -0.80
N SER A 72 11.18 0.03 -1.67
CA SER A 72 11.97 1.14 -2.19
C SER A 72 11.44 2.46 -1.64
N SER A 73 12.35 3.41 -1.43
CA SER A 73 12.02 4.77 -1.02
C SER A 73 12.58 5.79 -2.00
N ARG A 74 11.90 6.93 -2.11
CA ARG A 74 12.38 8.09 -2.84
C ARG A 74 11.95 9.36 -2.13
N THR A 75 12.90 10.26 -1.90
CA THR A 75 12.58 11.63 -1.50
C THR A 75 12.23 12.47 -2.73
N THR A 76 11.08 13.12 -2.70
CA THR A 76 10.60 14.01 -3.75
C THR A 76 11.20 15.42 -3.58
N SER A 77 11.12 16.24 -4.62
CA SER A 77 11.67 17.61 -4.60
C SER A 77 10.95 18.55 -3.63
N ASP A 78 9.76 18.19 -3.18
CA ASP A 78 8.97 18.92 -2.18
C ASP A 78 9.14 18.35 -0.76
N GLY A 79 10.19 17.55 -0.52
CA GLY A 79 10.59 17.12 0.83
C GLY A 79 9.83 15.91 1.38
N ARG A 80 8.92 15.30 0.60
CA ARG A 80 8.19 14.10 1.02
C ARG A 80 9.00 12.84 0.75
N GLU A 81 8.81 11.82 1.58
CA GLU A 81 9.32 10.48 1.29
C GLU A 81 8.17 9.64 0.72
N GLU A 82 8.37 9.06 -0.45
CA GLU A 82 7.46 8.09 -1.03
C GLU A 82 8.03 6.68 -0.88
N LEU A 83 7.27 5.79 -0.24
CA LEU A 83 7.58 4.37 -0.11
C LEU A 83 6.74 3.54 -1.07
N TYR A 84 7.36 2.52 -1.65
CA TYR A 84 6.71 1.57 -2.55
C TYR A 84 7.23 0.15 -2.33
N ALA A 85 6.32 -0.83 -2.29
CA ALA A 85 6.65 -2.24 -2.32
C ALA A 85 5.74 -2.94 -3.34
N GLY A 86 6.26 -3.09 -4.57
CA GLY A 86 5.56 -3.76 -5.66
C GLY A 86 5.60 -5.28 -5.51
N TRP A 87 4.48 -5.94 -5.78
CA TRP A 87 4.36 -7.39 -5.65
C TRP A 87 3.46 -8.00 -6.72
N LYS A 88 3.60 -9.32 -6.91
CA LYS A 88 2.78 -10.14 -7.80
C LYS A 88 2.56 -11.51 -7.18
N ILE A 89 1.32 -11.98 -7.19
CA ILE A 89 0.92 -13.29 -6.66
C ILE A 89 0.13 -14.02 -7.74
N GLY A 90 0.35 -15.33 -7.87
CA GLY A 90 -0.26 -16.16 -8.92
C GLY A 90 0.57 -16.19 -10.20
N LYS A 91 -0.04 -16.67 -11.29
CA LYS A 91 0.59 -16.79 -12.61
C LYS A 91 -0.44 -16.64 -13.72
N GLY A 92 -0.01 -16.13 -14.88
CA GLY A 92 -0.82 -16.08 -16.08
C GLY A 92 -2.08 -15.22 -15.91
N MET A 93 -3.25 -15.76 -16.29
CA MET A 93 -4.52 -15.02 -16.24
C MET A 93 -5.08 -14.81 -14.83
N ASP A 94 -4.54 -15.52 -13.84
CA ASP A 94 -4.90 -15.40 -12.43
C ASP A 94 -3.87 -14.59 -11.62
N GLU A 95 -2.84 -14.05 -12.28
CA GLU A 95 -1.88 -13.17 -11.63
C GLU A 95 -2.57 -11.89 -11.16
N VAL A 96 -2.35 -11.55 -9.89
CA VAL A 96 -2.73 -10.27 -9.30
C VAL A 96 -1.46 -9.55 -8.94
N GLY A 97 -1.31 -8.34 -9.47
CA GLY A 97 -0.23 -7.42 -9.11
C GLY A 97 -0.73 -6.35 -8.16
N GLY A 98 0.18 -5.74 -7.44
CA GLY A 98 -0.16 -4.61 -6.59
C GLY A 98 1.04 -3.89 -6.03
N CYS A 99 0.75 -2.97 -5.14
CA CYS A 99 1.75 -2.16 -4.45
C CYS A 99 1.26 -1.83 -3.04
N PHE A 100 2.17 -1.90 -2.06
CA PHE A 100 2.00 -1.21 -0.79
C PHE A 100 2.74 0.12 -0.86
N ARG A 101 2.10 1.20 -0.40
CA ARG A 101 2.71 2.53 -0.48
C ARG A 101 2.44 3.39 0.74
N ALA A 102 3.33 4.34 0.94
CA ALA A 102 3.12 5.47 1.82
C ALA A 102 3.67 6.76 1.19
N THR A 103 3.03 7.88 1.50
CA THR A 103 3.50 9.23 1.24
C THR A 103 3.70 9.90 2.59
N ILE A 104 4.95 10.05 2.99
CA ILE A 104 5.34 10.51 4.31
C ILE A 104 5.73 11.98 4.22
N PHE A 105 5.03 12.81 5.00
CA PHE A 105 5.40 14.21 5.20
C PHE A 105 6.42 14.25 6.33
N LEU A 106 7.64 14.64 6.01
CA LEU A 106 8.67 14.95 6.98
C LEU A 106 8.40 16.39 7.40
N ASP A 107 7.61 16.61 8.43
CA ASP A 107 7.50 17.96 8.99
C ASP A 107 8.89 18.36 9.50
N ASP A 108 9.36 19.52 9.04
CA ASP A 108 10.37 20.29 9.76
C ASP A 108 9.74 20.66 11.11
N ASP A 109 10.34 20.19 12.20
CA ASP A 109 10.15 20.72 13.56
C ASP A 109 10.65 22.18 13.60
N ASP A 110 10.03 23.09 12.86
CA ASP A 110 10.18 24.53 13.07
C ASP A 110 9.02 24.99 13.96
N PRO A 111 9.25 25.27 15.26
CA PRO A 111 8.22 25.84 16.10
C PRO A 111 7.79 27.18 15.48
N GLN A 112 6.49 27.31 15.15
CA GLN A 112 5.92 28.59 14.78
C GLN A 112 6.28 29.60 15.89
N PRO A 113 6.93 30.74 15.58
CA PRO A 113 7.17 31.75 16.60
C PRO A 113 5.81 32.20 17.11
N GLU A 114 5.60 31.97 18.40
CA GLU A 114 4.44 32.41 19.15
C GLU A 114 4.28 33.92 18.90
N ASN A 115 3.20 34.32 18.24
CA ASN A 115 2.87 35.73 18.05
C ASN A 115 2.72 36.38 19.43
N ARG A 116 3.76 37.11 19.87
CA ARG A 116 3.71 38.05 20.99
C ARG A 116 3.17 39.39 20.55
#